data_AF-A0A1V4BMU5-F1
#
_entry.id   AF-A0A1V4BMU5-F1
#
_cell.length_a   1.000
_cell.length_b   1.000
_cell.length_c   1.000
_cell.angle_alpha   90.00
_cell.angle_beta   90.00
_cell.angle_gamma   90.00
#
_symmetry.space_group_name_H-M   'P 1'
#
loop_
_entity.id
_entity.type
_entity.pdbx_description
1 polymer ?
#
loop_
_entity_poly.entity_id
_entity_poly.type
_entity_poly.pdbx_seq_one_letter_code
_entity_poly.pdbx_strand_id
1 'polypeptide(L)' 'MNAQVRKFSSRKMHDIVWILVGLFGLFAITFPLAMWRVSNMEKFQGSHVKSLVVEGENAPQSSQLKTK' A
#
# COMPACT_ATOMS: atom_id res chain seq x y z
N MET A 1 -14.72 47.23 -0.54
CA MET A 1 -14.90 45.86 -1.07
C MET A 1 -15.83 45.13 -0.11
N ASN A 2 -17.10 44.91 -0.50
CA ASN A 2 -18.08 44.27 0.36
C ASN A 2 -17.82 42.75 0.36
N ALA A 3 -17.22 42.23 1.43
CA ALA A 3 -17.05 40.81 1.63
C ALA A 3 -18.42 40.18 1.94
N GLN A 4 -19.12 39.75 0.89
CA GLN A 4 -20.33 38.96 1.02
C GLN A 4 -19.93 37.59 1.58
N VAL A 5 -19.97 37.44 2.91
CA VAL A 5 -19.80 36.14 3.58
C VAL A 5 -20.99 35.28 3.18
N ARG A 6 -20.81 34.52 2.10
CA ARG A 6 -21.79 33.57 1.58
C ARG A 6 -22.00 32.52 2.66
N LYS A 7 -23.09 32.66 3.44
CA LYS A 7 -23.53 31.64 4.40
C LYS A 7 -23.89 30.39 3.59
N PHE A 8 -22.91 29.52 3.35
CA PHE A 8 -23.18 28.21 2.82
C PHE A 8 -24.10 27.53 3.82
N SER A 9 -25.31 27.21 3.37
CA SER A 9 -26.28 26.45 4.17
C SER A 9 -25.58 25.19 4.68
N SER A 10 -25.58 25.00 6.01
CA SER A 10 -24.91 23.87 6.68
C SER A 10 -25.26 22.52 6.04
N ARG A 11 -26.48 22.38 5.49
CA ARG A 11 -26.91 21.19 4.74
C ARG A 11 -26.02 20.85 3.54
N LYS A 12 -25.59 21.86 2.76
CA LYS A 12 -24.70 21.64 1.61
C LYS A 12 -23.28 21.23 2.00
N MET A 13 -22.83 21.55 3.21
CA MET A 13 -21.52 21.09 3.69
C MET A 13 -21.55 19.61 4.03
N HIS A 14 -22.64 19.13 4.66
CA HIS A 14 -22.78 17.71 4.98
C HIS A 14 -22.80 16.83 3.73
N ASP A 15 -23.44 17.27 2.65
CA ASP A 15 -23.45 16.53 1.38
C ASP A 15 -22.02 16.32 0.83
N ILE A 16 -21.18 17.36 0.87
CA ILE A 16 -19.78 17.28 0.43
C ILE A 16 -18.99 16.34 1.34
N VAL A 17 -19.18 16.43 2.67
CA VAL A 17 -18.52 15.53 3.62
C VAL A 17 -18.91 14.08 3.36
N TRP A 18 -20.17 13.78 3.10
CA TRP A 18 -20.60 12.41 2.78
C TRP A 18 -19.98 11.87 1.48
N ILE A 19 -19.85 12.71 0.45
CA ILE A 19 -19.13 12.34 -0.79
C ILE A 19 -17.66 12.03 -0.48
N LEU A 20 -17.00 12.87 0.32
CA LEU A 20 -15.60 12.66 0.72
C LEU A 20 -15.43 11.41 1.58
N VAL A 21 -16.35 11.14 2.51
CA VAL A 21 -16.36 9.91 3.33
C VAL A 21 -16.54 8.68 2.44
N GLY A 22 -17.44 8.73 1.46
CA GLY A 22 -17.61 7.65 0.49
C GLY A 22 -16.37 7.39 -0.35
N LEU A 23 -15.73 8.46 -0.85
CA LEU A 23 -14.48 8.36 -1.60
C LEU A 23 -13.34 7.79 -0.74
N PHE A 24 -13.21 8.28 0.50
CA PHE A 24 -12.23 7.78 1.45
C PHE A 24 -12.46 6.30 1.78
N GLY A 25 -13.71 5.89 2.01
CA GLY A 25 -14.06 4.48 2.22
C GLY A 25 -13.69 3.59 1.03
N LEU A 26 -13.91 4.08 -0.19
CA LEU A 26 -13.49 3.37 -1.40
C LEU A 26 -11.97 3.17 -1.44
N PHE A 27 -11.18 4.19 -1.12
CA PHE A 27 -9.72 4.07 -1.00
C PHE A 27 -9.30 3.11 0.12
N ALA A 28 -9.95 3.21 1.29
CA ALA A 28 -9.66 2.37 2.44
C ALA A 28 -9.92 0.88 2.20
N ILE A 29 -10.79 0.53 1.25
CA ILE A 29 -11.07 -0.86 0.86
C ILE A 29 -10.19 -1.30 -0.31
N THR A 30 -10.08 -0.47 -1.36
CA THR A 30 -9.31 -0.80 -2.56
C THR A 30 -7.82 -0.95 -2.29
N PHE A 31 -7.25 -0.13 -1.40
CA PHE A 31 -5.83 -0.20 -1.04
C PHE A 31 -5.44 -1.54 -0.39
N PRO A 32 -6.05 -2.00 0.73
CA PRO A 32 -5.71 -3.28 1.32
C PRO A 32 -6.06 -4.47 0.42
N LEU A 33 -7.12 -4.38 -0.41
CA LEU A 33 -7.42 -5.42 -1.40
C LEU A 33 -6.30 -5.56 -2.44
N ALA A 34 -5.78 -4.44 -2.94
CA ALA A 34 -4.64 -4.44 -3.85
C ALA A 34 -3.39 -5.01 -3.16
N MET A 35 -3.11 -4.60 -1.92
CA MET A 35 -2.00 -5.13 -1.13
C MET A 35 -2.12 -6.63 -0.88
N TRP A 36 -3.31 -7.12 -0.54
CA TRP A 36 -3.60 -8.54 -0.38
C TRP A 36 -3.34 -9.30 -1.68
N ARG A 37 -3.80 -8.78 -2.82
CA ARG A 37 -3.53 -9.41 -4.12
C ARG A 37 -2.03 -9.48 -4.39
N VAL A 38 -1.30 -8.41 -4.10
CA VAL A 38 0.15 -8.34 -4.32
C VAL A 38 0.90 -9.28 -3.39
N SER A 39 0.49 -9.41 -2.13
CA SER A 39 1.14 -10.32 -1.16
C SER A 39 1.02 -11.80 -1.53
N ASN A 40 0.03 -12.17 -2.36
CA ASN A 40 -0.14 -13.54 -2.85
C ASN A 40 0.71 -13.88 -4.09
N MET A 41 1.47 -12.93 -4.64
CA MET A 41 2.36 -13.21 -5.77
C MET A 41 3.61 -13.97 -5.28
N GLU A 42 4.08 -14.97 -6.04
CA GLU A 42 5.24 -15.82 -5.68
C GLU A 42 6.51 -15.02 -5.32
N LYS A 43 6.73 -13.87 -5.98
CA LYS A 43 7.84 -12.94 -5.68
C LYS A 43 7.81 -12.33 -4.27
N PHE A 44 6.65 -12.35 -3.60
CA PHE A 44 6.42 -11.84 -2.25
C PHE A 44 6.01 -12.94 -1.26
N GLN A 45 5.87 -14.20 -1.72
CA GLN A 45 5.51 -15.37 -0.88
C GLN A 45 6.72 -15.94 -0.11
N GLY A 46 7.62 -15.08 0.38
CA GLY A 46 8.82 -15.48 1.13
C GLY A 46 9.38 -14.34 1.97
N SER A 47 10.34 -14.65 2.86
CA SER A 47 10.96 -13.70 3.79
C SER A 47 11.26 -12.36 3.10
N HIS A 48 10.65 -11.29 3.63
CA HIS A 48 10.79 -9.87 3.23
C HIS A 48 12.23 -9.33 3.33
N VAL A 49 13.21 -10.20 3.54
CA VAL A 49 14.58 -9.91 3.98
C VAL A 49 15.61 -10.57 3.05
N LYS A 50 15.27 -10.86 1.78
CA LYS A 50 16.29 -11.30 0.79
C LYS A 50 17.33 -10.22 0.47
N SER A 51 17.14 -8.97 0.89
CA SER A 51 18.09 -7.87 0.67
C SER A 51 18.99 -7.56 1.86
N LEU A 52 18.77 -8.13 3.04
CA LEU A 52 19.83 -8.19 4.05
C LEU A 52 20.56 -9.50 3.85
N VAL A 53 21.65 -9.42 3.10
CA VAL A 53 22.78 -10.31 3.38
C VAL A 53 23.14 -10.04 4.83
N VAL A 54 22.66 -10.88 5.75
CA VAL A 54 23.26 -10.95 7.08
C VAL A 54 24.65 -11.51 6.83
N GLU A 55 25.66 -10.63 6.77
CA GLU A 55 27.06 -11.04 6.86
C GLU A 55 27.20 -11.86 8.15
N GLY A 56 27.23 -13.19 8.03
CA GLY A 56 27.45 -14.08 9.16
C GLY A 56 26.79 -15.46 9.08
N GLU A 57 25.74 -15.68 8.28
CA GLU A 57 25.10 -17.00 8.23
C GLU A 57 25.61 -17.83 7.04
N ASN A 58 26.76 -18.47 7.28
CA ASN A 58 27.31 -19.68 6.67
C ASN A 58 26.75 -20.13 5.29
N ALA A 59 27.66 -20.12 4.32
CA ALA A 59 27.54 -20.61 2.95
C ALA A 59 26.71 -21.90 2.73
N PRO A 60 25.92 -21.99 1.64
CA PRO A 60 25.66 -23.28 1.03
C PRO A 60 26.90 -23.72 0.25
N GLN A 61 27.72 -24.57 0.88
CA GLN A 61 28.50 -25.55 0.14
C GLN A 61 27.52 -26.44 -0.64
N SER A 62 27.40 -26.23 -1.95
CA SER A 62 27.39 -27.32 -2.94
C SER A 62 26.91 -26.78 -4.29
N SER A 63 27.87 -26.52 -5.19
CA SER A 63 27.69 -26.74 -6.63
C SER A 63 29.10 -26.88 -7.18
N GLN A 64 29.56 -28.12 -7.13
CA GLN A 64 30.77 -28.63 -7.75
C GLN A 64 31.04 -27.95 -9.10
N LEU A 65 32.26 -27.43 -9.25
CA LEU A 65 32.86 -27.22 -10.56
C LEU A 65 32.70 -28.51 -11.38
N LYS A 66 32.00 -28.43 -12.52
CA LYS A 66 32.21 -29.38 -13.60
C LYS A 66 32.82 -28.64 -14.79
N THR A 67 34.14 -28.54 -14.76
CA THR A 67 34.96 -28.28 -15.93
C THR A 67 35.07 -29.59 -16.72
N LYS A 68 34.54 -29.62 -17.94
CA LYS A 68 35.14 -30.29 -19.09
C LYS A 68 34.44 -29.86 -20.37
#